data_AF-A0A5D3E3F0-F1
#
_entry.id   AF-A0A5D3E3F0-F1
#
_cell.length_a   1.000
_cell.length_b   1.000
_cell.length_c   1.000
_cell.angle_alpha   90.00
_cell.angle_beta   90.00
_cell.angle_gamma   90.00
#
_symmetry.space_group_name_H-M   'P 1'
#
loop_
_entity.id
_entity.type
_entity.pdbx_description
1 polymer ?
#
loop_
_entity_poly.entity_id
_entity_poly.type
_entity_poly.pdbx_seq_one_letter_code
_entity_poly.pdbx_strand_id
1 'polypeptide(L)' 'MNHPVLDHPLQACKVKPVSSPLSDCNLLTNLNYGLTGAPLRYEKKFVLGHNYRAAVYAAGPLAFHPQKCL' A
#
# COMPACT_ATOMS: atom_id res chain seq x y z
N MET A 1 -22.29 -4.49 -17.57
CA MET A 1 -22.02 -5.69 -16.75
C MET A 1 -21.24 -5.23 -15.54
N ASN A 2 -21.75 -5.40 -14.32
CA ASN A 2 -21.01 -5.04 -13.11
C ASN A 2 -19.90 -6.06 -12.91
N HIS A 3 -18.66 -5.61 -12.86
CA HIS A 3 -17.52 -6.44 -12.51
C HIS A 3 -17.26 -6.23 -11.01
N PRO A 4 -17.75 -7.12 -10.12
CA PRO A 4 -17.75 -6.88 -8.67
C PRO A 4 -16.37 -6.65 -8.03
N VAL A 5 -15.30 -6.93 -8.79
CA VAL A 5 -13.90 -6.69 -8.41
C VAL A 5 -13.32 -5.42 -9.06
N LEU A 6 -13.78 -5.04 -10.25
CA LEU A 6 -13.37 -3.78 -10.91
C LEU A 6 -14.15 -2.58 -10.37
N ASP A 7 -15.43 -2.77 -10.08
CA ASP A 7 -16.33 -1.78 -9.48
C ASP A 7 -16.20 -1.75 -7.94
N HIS A 8 -15.18 -2.42 -7.39
CA HIS A 8 -15.01 -2.48 -5.95
C HIS A 8 -14.36 -1.17 -5.45
N PRO A 9 -14.98 -0.45 -4.49
CA PRO A 9 -14.50 0.86 -4.04
C PRO A 9 -13.09 0.84 -3.45
N LEU A 10 -12.56 -0.34 -3.08
CA LEU A 10 -11.17 -0.48 -2.63
C LEU A 10 -10.13 -0.15 -3.71
N GLN A 11 -10.49 -0.13 -5.01
CA GLN A 11 -9.59 0.39 -6.04
C GLN A 11 -9.32 1.90 -5.90
N ALA A 12 -10.20 2.64 -5.22
CA ALA A 12 -9.99 4.04 -4.89
C ALA A 12 -9.12 4.23 -3.63
N CYS A 13 -8.85 3.16 -2.88
CA CYS A 13 -8.01 3.23 -1.69
C CYS A 13 -6.53 3.44 -2.05
N LYS A 14 -5.86 4.21 -1.20
CA LYS A 14 -4.44 4.50 -1.31
C LYS A 14 -3.74 4.18 0.00
N VAL A 15 -2.48 3.81 -0.07
CA VAL A 15 -1.62 3.55 1.08
C VAL A 15 -0.45 4.51 1.11
N LYS A 16 -0.06 4.97 2.29
CA LYS A 16 1.09 5.87 2.48
C LYS A 16 1.85 5.51 3.74
N PRO A 17 3.19 5.68 3.76
CA PRO A 17 3.96 5.62 4.99
C PRO A 17 3.47 6.71 5.95
N VAL A 18 3.38 6.38 7.24
CA VAL A 18 2.97 7.32 8.31
C VAL A 18 4.09 7.51 9.33
N SER A 19 4.73 6.42 9.74
CA SER A 19 5.83 6.45 10.71
C SER A 19 6.81 5.29 10.48
N SER A 20 8.07 5.53 10.80
CA SER A 20 9.12 4.50 10.83
C SER A 20 9.48 4.18 12.29
N PRO A 21 9.71 2.90 12.65
CA PRO A 21 10.26 2.55 13.96
C PRO A 21 11.75 2.90 14.10
N LEU A 22 12.44 3.23 13.00
CA LEU A 22 13.86 3.59 12.99
C LEU A 22 14.00 5.11 13.09
N SER A 23 14.59 5.60 14.19
CA SER A 23 14.73 7.05 14.43
C SER A 23 15.63 7.75 13.42
N ASP A 24 16.60 7.04 12.86
CA ASP A 24 17.55 7.53 11.86
C ASP A 24 17.04 7.40 10.41
N CYS A 25 15.92 6.71 10.19
CA CYS A 25 15.30 6.49 8.87
C CYS A 25 13.77 6.67 8.97
N ASN A 26 13.33 7.90 9.26
CA ASN A 26 11.92 8.23 9.50
C ASN A 26 11.37 9.37 8.62
N LEU A 27 12.17 9.92 7.70
CA LEU A 27 11.72 10.99 6.85
C LEU A 27 10.90 10.43 5.68
N LEU A 28 9.71 10.99 5.48
CA LEU A 28 8.80 10.56 4.42
C LEU A 28 9.42 10.82 3.04
N THR A 29 9.39 9.82 2.16
CA THR A 29 9.76 9.99 0.75
C THR A 29 8.54 9.98 -0.16
N ASN A 30 8.65 10.64 -1.31
CA ASN A 30 7.65 10.53 -2.37
C ASN A 30 7.92 9.36 -3.34
N LEU A 31 8.58 8.30 -2.87
CA LEU A 31 8.75 7.09 -3.65
C LEU A 31 7.39 6.44 -3.87
N ASN A 32 7.05 6.12 -5.13
CA ASN A 32 5.77 5.51 -5.52
C ASN A 32 4.54 6.23 -4.95
N TYR A 33 4.52 7.57 -5.01
CA TYR A 33 3.42 8.39 -4.49
C TYR A 33 3.27 8.32 -2.96
N GLY A 34 4.34 8.01 -2.22
CA GLY A 34 4.32 7.88 -0.76
C GLY A 34 3.76 9.11 -0.01
N LEU A 35 3.86 10.32 -0.55
CA LEU A 35 3.27 11.50 0.09
C LEU A 35 1.77 11.64 -0.18
N THR A 36 1.35 11.36 -1.42
CA THR A 36 -0.04 11.54 -1.89
C THR A 36 -0.89 10.27 -1.77
N GLY A 37 -0.26 9.15 -1.40
CA GLY A 37 -0.84 7.81 -1.37
C GLY A 37 -0.61 7.02 -2.66
N ALA A 38 -0.04 5.82 -2.52
CA ALA A 38 0.12 4.85 -3.59
C ALA A 38 -1.20 4.11 -3.84
N PRO A 39 -1.64 3.97 -5.11
CA PRO A 39 -2.85 3.24 -5.44
C PRO A 39 -2.68 1.74 -5.16
N LEU A 40 -3.76 1.11 -4.69
CA LEU A 40 -3.81 -0.33 -4.52
C LEU A 40 -4.15 -1.03 -5.84
N ARG A 41 -3.39 -2.07 -6.18
CA ARG A 41 -3.64 -2.97 -7.31
C ARG A 41 -4.14 -4.31 -6.80
N TYR A 42 -5.25 -4.79 -7.35
CA TYR A 42 -5.75 -6.12 -7.07
C TYR A 42 -4.84 -7.18 -7.70
N GLU A 43 -4.35 -8.14 -6.90
CA GLU A 43 -3.41 -9.16 -7.35
C GLU A 43 -4.07 -10.40 -7.96
N LYS A 44 -5.41 -10.43 -8.09
CA LYS A 44 -6.15 -11.62 -8.54
C LYS A 44 -5.90 -12.85 -7.65
N LYS A 45 -5.60 -12.60 -6.37
CA LYS A 45 -5.27 -13.62 -5.37
C LYS A 45 -6.19 -13.48 -4.16
N PHE A 46 -6.45 -14.60 -3.51
CA PHE A 46 -7.18 -14.66 -2.26
C PHE A 46 -6.39 -15.44 -1.21
N VAL A 47 -6.44 -14.98 0.03
CA VAL A 47 -5.98 -15.72 1.21
C VAL A 47 -7.22 -16.32 1.88
N LEU A 48 -7.14 -17.61 2.18
CA LEU A 48 -8.20 -18.36 2.86
C LEU A 48 -7.77 -18.62 4.30
N GLY A 49 -8.51 -18.05 5.25
CA GLY A 49 -8.44 -18.41 6.66
C GLY A 49 -9.57 -19.38 7.02
N HIS A 50 -9.56 -19.86 8.26
CA HIS A 50 -10.56 -20.80 8.76
C HIS A 50 -12.01 -20.30 8.56
N ASN A 51 -12.26 -18.99 8.74
CA ASN A 51 -13.58 -18.38 8.65
C ASN A 51 -13.64 -17.14 7.74
N TYR A 52 -12.62 -16.91 6.90
CA TYR A 52 -12.61 -15.73 6.04
C TYR A 52 -11.90 -15.97 4.70
N ARG A 53 -12.32 -15.21 3.70
CA ARG A 53 -11.68 -15.11 2.39
C ARG A 53 -11.30 -13.66 2.16
N ALA A 54 -10.00 -13.37 2.08
CA ALA A 54 -9.49 -12.02 1.88
C ALA A 54 -8.91 -11.87 0.48
N ALA A 55 -9.31 -10.84 -0.26
CA ALA A 55 -8.68 -10.46 -1.51
C ALA A 55 -7.33 -9.77 -1.25
N VAL A 56 -6.31 -10.11 -2.03
CA VAL A 56 -4.98 -9.51 -1.91
C VAL A 56 -4.85 -8.31 -2.82
N TYR A 57 -4.47 -7.18 -2.23
CA TYR A 57 -4.08 -5.96 -2.92
C TYR A 57 -2.64 -5.61 -2.58
N ALA A 58 -1.90 -5.06 -3.53
CA ALA A 58 -0.54 -4.59 -3.33
C ALA A 58 -0.37 -3.17 -3.86
N ALA A 59 0.59 -2.45 -3.27
CA ALA A 59 1.11 -1.18 -3.79
C ALA A 59 2.59 -1.36 -4.14
N GLY A 60 3.15 -0.42 -4.91
CA GLY A 60 4.59 -0.35 -5.11
C GLY A 60 5.33 -0.11 -3.77
N PRO A 61 6.65 -0.39 -3.71
CA PRO A 61 7.43 -0.19 -2.50
C PRO A 61 7.34 1.26 -1.98
N LEU A 62 7.12 1.41 -0.68
CA LEU A 62 7.14 2.68 0.02
C LEU A 62 8.40 2.72 0.90
N ALA A 63 8.97 3.90 1.08
CA ALA A 63 10.21 4.04 1.83
C ALA A 63 10.22 5.29 2.71
N PHE A 64 10.97 5.20 3.79
CA PHE A 64 11.52 6.36 4.48
C PHE A 64 12.96 6.56 4.02
N HIS A 65 13.49 7.76 4.22
CA HIS A 65 14.90 8.03 4.01
C HIS A 65 15.54 8.52 5.32
N PRO A 66 16.86 8.33 5.47
CA PRO A 66 17.57 8.86 6.60
C PRO A 66 17.75 10.37 6.50
N GLN A 67 17.92 11.03 7.64
CA GLN A 67 18.22 12.47 7.65
C GLN A 67 19.58 12.79 7.04
N LYS A 68 20.51 11.84 7.09
CA LYS A 68 21.84 11.91 6.47
C LYS A 68 22.04 10.69 5.59
N CYS A 69 22.31 10.92 4.30
CA CYS A 69 22.86 9.90 3.43
C CYS A 69 24.39 9.93 3.60
N LEU A 70 25.00 8.78 3.85
CA LEU A 70 26.46 8.62 3.86
C LEU A 70 27.00 8.59 2.41
#